data_AF-A0A7S1EXP9-F1
#
_entry.id   AF-A0A7S1EXP9-F1
#
_cell.length_a   1.000
_cell.length_b   1.000
_cell.length_c   1.000
_cell.angle_alpha   90.00
_cell.angle_beta   90.00
_cell.angle_gamma   90.00
#
_symmetry.space_group_name_H-M   'P 1'
#
loop_
_entity.id
_entity.type
_entity.pdbx_description
1 polymer ?
#
loop_
_entity_poly.entity_id
_entity_poly.type
_entity_poly.pdbx_seq_one_letter_code
_entity_poly.pdbx_strand_id
1 'polypeptide(L)'
;ARDPELVQKHIKKCFEGVKSLELSAPSQAKQQRNWEAHGLIAPDGEKEKLVKPVVLEGAVEVWLGTVEKRMVETLKRDLCKCHTENIKPKSMKKEKWVKEFIGQLLITSGQIAWTTDCHAALVKVERGVKNALRMLKRTQTKYIVKLTDMIRKPLDKIGRSKLVALITIEVHARDVQDKMITVKVDAPNNFNWSSQLRFELREPTDEAG
;
A
#
# COMPACT_ATOMS: atom_id res chain seq x y z
N ALA A 1 16.10 31.69 6.71
CA ALA A 1 16.09 30.25 6.42
C ALA A 1 16.33 30.06 4.91
N ARG A 2 17.02 28.99 4.49
CA ARG A 2 17.20 28.69 3.05
C ARG A 2 15.83 28.38 2.44
N ASP A 3 15.60 28.87 1.23
CA ASP A 3 14.37 28.66 0.47
C ASP A 3 14.07 27.15 0.27
N PRO A 4 12.96 26.62 0.79
CA PRO A 4 12.61 25.20 0.66
C PRO A 4 12.48 24.73 -0.79
N GLU A 5 12.21 25.61 -1.76
CA GLU A 5 12.18 25.24 -3.17
C GLU A 5 13.56 24.78 -3.67
N LEU A 6 14.65 25.38 -3.17
CA LEU A 6 16.01 24.99 -3.54
C LEU A 6 16.37 23.58 -3.07
N VAL A 7 15.67 23.06 -2.04
CA VAL A 7 15.88 21.72 -1.49
C VAL A 7 15.16 20.65 -2.33
N GLN A 8 14.12 21.00 -3.09
CA GLN A 8 13.31 20.05 -3.89
C GLN A 8 14.15 19.16 -4.80
N LYS A 9 15.20 19.70 -5.45
CA LYS A 9 16.10 18.95 -6.34
C LYS A 9 16.90 17.84 -5.63
N HIS A 10 17.00 17.92 -4.30
CA HIS A 10 17.74 16.99 -3.45
C HIS A 10 16.84 15.94 -2.80
N ILE A 11 15.51 16.14 -2.75
CA ILE A 11 14.56 15.24 -2.05
C ILE A 11 14.70 13.79 -2.51
N LYS A 12 14.80 13.55 -3.82
CA LYS A 12 15.02 12.21 -4.41
C LYS A 12 16.31 11.51 -3.97
N LYS A 13 17.27 12.24 -3.39
CA LYS A 13 18.52 11.69 -2.84
C LYS A 13 18.39 11.36 -1.36
N CYS A 14 17.41 11.96 -0.67
CA CYS A 14 17.17 11.78 0.75
C CYS A 14 16.12 10.68 1.01
N PHE A 15 15.12 10.57 0.15
CA PHE A 15 14.01 9.63 0.32
C PHE A 15 13.81 8.80 -0.94
N GLU A 16 13.95 7.48 -0.79
CA GLU A 16 13.59 6.54 -1.83
C GLU A 16 12.07 6.61 -2.08
N GLY A 17 11.67 6.63 -3.35
CA GLY A 17 10.25 6.72 -3.72
C GLY A 17 9.60 8.10 -3.59
N VAL A 18 10.33 9.15 -3.15
CA VAL A 18 9.83 10.53 -3.13
C VAL A 18 10.68 11.41 -4.03
N LYS A 19 10.07 11.97 -5.08
CA LYS A 19 10.74 12.90 -6.00
C LYS A 19 10.79 14.32 -5.45
N SER A 20 9.68 14.78 -4.87
CA SER A 20 9.47 16.16 -4.43
C SER A 20 8.36 16.23 -3.39
N LEU A 21 8.32 17.32 -2.62
CA LEU A 21 7.23 17.62 -1.67
C LEU A 21 6.23 18.58 -2.33
N GLU A 22 4.95 18.42 -2.02
CA GLU A 22 3.91 19.38 -2.41
C GLU A 22 3.94 20.59 -1.47
N LEU A 23 4.57 21.67 -1.91
CA LEU A 23 4.79 22.87 -1.10
C LEU A 23 3.65 23.89 -1.22
N SER A 24 3.40 24.60 -0.12
CA SER A 24 2.62 25.84 -0.09
C SER A 24 3.50 26.96 0.45
N ALA A 25 3.59 28.06 -0.29
CA ALA A 25 4.29 29.26 0.11
C ALA A 25 3.54 30.02 1.23
N PRO A 26 4.24 30.84 2.03
CA PRO A 26 3.60 31.79 2.93
C PRO A 26 2.54 32.63 2.21
N SER A 27 1.35 32.74 2.80
CA SER A 27 0.22 33.45 2.21
C SER A 27 -0.65 34.06 3.30
N GLN A 28 -0.84 35.38 3.25
CA GLN A 28 -1.73 36.07 4.19
C GLN A 28 -3.19 35.63 4.03
N ALA A 29 -3.64 35.37 2.80
CA ALA A 29 -5.00 34.90 2.53
C ALA A 29 -5.30 33.54 3.18
N LYS A 30 -4.29 32.66 3.29
CA LYS A 30 -4.40 31.37 3.98
C LYS A 30 -3.98 31.43 5.46
N GLN A 31 -3.67 32.62 5.98
CA GLN A 31 -3.08 32.83 7.32
C GLN A 31 -1.82 31.98 7.57
N GLN A 32 -1.08 31.67 6.52
CA GLN A 32 0.10 30.81 6.54
C GLN A 32 1.37 31.67 6.56
N ARG A 33 2.13 31.61 7.66
CA ARG A 33 3.34 32.45 7.84
C ARG A 33 4.60 31.82 7.27
N ASN A 34 4.67 30.51 7.24
CA ASN A 34 5.84 29.74 6.86
C ASN A 34 5.55 28.88 5.63
N TRP A 35 6.60 28.40 4.95
CA TRP A 35 6.45 27.34 3.97
C TRP A 35 5.95 26.06 4.64
N GLU A 36 5.08 25.33 3.96
CA GLU A 36 4.55 24.04 4.42
C GLU A 36 4.66 22.98 3.34
N ALA A 37 4.97 21.75 3.73
CA ALA A 37 4.80 20.57 2.90
C ALA A 37 3.48 19.87 3.23
N HIS A 38 2.58 19.73 2.25
CA HIS A 38 1.26 19.12 2.42
C HIS A 38 1.19 17.68 1.90
N GLY A 39 2.16 17.27 1.10
CA GLY A 39 2.11 15.99 0.41
C GLY A 39 3.47 15.56 -0.12
N LEU A 40 3.52 14.31 -0.55
CA LEU A 40 4.66 13.67 -1.16
C LEU A 40 4.31 13.39 -2.63
N ILE A 41 5.26 13.60 -3.53
CA ILE A 41 5.10 13.32 -4.95
C ILE A 41 6.16 12.29 -5.34
N ALA A 42 5.71 11.13 -5.79
CA ALA A 42 6.56 10.04 -6.25
C ALA A 42 7.17 10.33 -7.65
N PRO A 43 8.24 9.62 -8.06
CA PRO A 43 8.86 9.80 -9.38
C PRO A 43 7.92 9.58 -10.57
N ASP A 44 6.95 8.69 -10.43
CA ASP A 44 5.93 8.39 -11.44
C ASP A 44 4.75 9.40 -11.45
N GLY A 45 4.77 10.35 -10.51
CA GLY A 45 3.78 11.41 -10.36
C GLY A 45 2.63 11.09 -9.40
N GLU A 46 2.61 9.91 -8.79
CA GLU A 46 1.63 9.59 -7.75
C GLU A 46 1.82 10.52 -6.54
N LYS A 47 0.71 10.94 -5.93
CA LYS A 47 0.72 11.89 -4.82
C LYS A 47 0.07 11.28 -3.59
N GLU A 48 0.69 11.49 -2.43
CA GLU A 48 0.13 11.13 -1.14
C GLU A 48 0.02 12.37 -0.25
N LYS A 49 -1.14 12.59 0.35
CA LYS A 49 -1.38 13.78 1.18
C LYS A 49 -1.01 13.46 2.62
N LEU A 50 -0.12 14.26 3.20
CA LEU A 50 0.28 14.08 4.59
C LEU A 50 -0.91 14.28 5.52
N VAL A 51 -1.00 13.46 6.57
CA VAL A 51 -2.04 13.57 7.62
C VAL A 51 -2.12 14.96 8.22
N LYS A 52 -0.97 15.63 8.34
CA LYS A 52 -0.85 17.04 8.73
C LYS A 52 0.28 17.68 7.93
N PRO A 53 0.15 18.96 7.56
CA PRO A 53 1.24 19.69 6.92
C PRO A 53 2.48 19.75 7.83
N VAL A 54 3.66 19.84 7.22
CA VAL A 54 4.93 20.03 7.93
C VAL A 54 5.44 21.44 7.65
N VAL A 55 5.63 22.23 8.71
CA VAL A 55 6.22 23.56 8.64
C VAL A 55 7.72 23.45 8.32
N LEU A 56 8.17 24.16 7.30
CA LEU A 56 9.54 24.10 6.78
C LEU A 56 10.37 25.28 7.31
N GLU A 57 10.52 25.34 8.63
CA GLU A 57 11.24 26.40 9.33
C GLU A 57 12.51 25.87 10.00
N GLY A 58 13.52 26.72 10.12
CA GLY A 58 14.79 26.37 10.77
C GLY A 58 15.73 25.56 9.87
N ALA A 59 16.48 24.64 10.49
CA ALA A 59 17.50 23.85 9.81
C ALA A 59 16.87 22.74 8.95
N VAL A 60 17.49 22.47 7.80
CA VAL A 60 16.91 21.61 6.74
C VAL A 60 16.71 20.18 7.22
N GLU A 61 17.70 19.65 7.91
CA GLU A 61 17.71 18.33 8.51
C GLU A 61 16.60 18.14 9.55
N VAL A 62 16.23 19.20 10.28
CA VAL A 62 15.20 19.13 11.34
C VAL A 62 13.82 18.97 10.71
N TRP A 63 13.47 19.81 9.74
CA TRP A 63 12.17 19.67 9.08
C TRP A 63 12.12 18.47 8.14
N LEU A 64 13.23 18.04 7.53
CA LEU A 64 13.28 16.78 6.77
C LEU A 64 13.01 15.57 7.66
N GLY A 65 13.60 15.52 8.86
CA GLY A 65 13.28 14.48 9.84
C GLY A 65 11.82 14.51 10.28
N THR A 66 11.19 15.69 10.26
CA THR A 66 9.75 15.84 10.55
C THR A 66 8.88 15.36 9.38
N VAL A 67 9.29 15.63 8.14
CA VAL A 67 8.67 15.08 6.92
C VAL A 67 8.71 13.56 6.94
N GLU A 68 9.84 12.95 7.29
CA GLU A 68 9.98 11.50 7.41
C GLU A 68 9.00 10.91 8.43
N LYS A 69 8.98 11.45 9.65
CA LYS A 69 8.04 11.02 10.69
C LYS A 69 6.59 11.11 10.21
N ARG A 70 6.24 12.22 9.55
CA ARG A 70 4.89 12.46 9.01
C ARG A 70 4.55 11.53 7.85
N MET A 71 5.52 11.19 7.00
CA MET A 71 5.37 10.22 5.92
C MET A 71 5.02 8.84 6.49
N VAL A 72 5.79 8.36 7.48
CA VAL A 72 5.54 7.06 8.13
C VAL A 72 4.16 7.02 8.79
N GLU A 73 3.80 8.06 9.55
CA GLU A 73 2.47 8.17 10.17
C GLU A 73 1.33 8.13 9.14
N THR A 74 1.48 8.88 8.05
CA THR A 74 0.50 8.95 6.96
C THR A 74 0.32 7.57 6.32
N LEU A 75 1.42 6.94 5.89
CA LEU A 75 1.38 5.64 5.21
C LEU A 75 0.84 4.54 6.11
N LYS A 76 1.18 4.52 7.41
CA LYS A 76 0.60 3.56 8.38
C LYS A 76 -0.90 3.71 8.49
N ARG A 77 -1.38 4.95 8.73
CA ARG A 77 -2.82 5.25 8.82
C ARG A 77 -3.56 4.85 7.55
N ASP A 78 -3.02 5.24 6.40
CA ASP A 78 -3.69 5.03 5.11
C ASP A 78 -3.63 3.58 4.66
N LEU A 79 -2.58 2.83 5.03
CA LEU A 79 -2.55 1.38 4.85
C LEU A 79 -3.66 0.70 5.65
N CYS A 80 -3.85 1.05 6.92
CA CYS A 80 -4.91 0.49 7.75
C CYS A 80 -6.29 0.78 7.16
N LYS A 81 -6.52 2.02 6.70
CA LYS A 81 -7.77 2.41 6.01
C LYS A 81 -7.94 1.63 4.70
N CYS A 82 -6.91 1.59 3.86
CA CYS A 82 -6.89 0.87 2.59
C CYS A 82 -7.20 -0.63 2.78
N HIS A 83 -6.59 -1.25 3.79
CA HIS A 83 -6.80 -2.67 4.10
C HIS A 83 -8.22 -2.93 4.62
N THR A 84 -8.68 -2.10 5.56
CA THR A 84 -10.05 -2.17 6.09
C THR A 84 -11.09 -2.08 4.96
N GLU A 85 -10.87 -1.21 3.97
CA GLU A 85 -11.74 -1.12 2.80
C GLU A 85 -11.63 -2.30 1.84
N ASN A 86 -10.44 -2.88 1.69
CA ASN A 86 -10.20 -4.03 0.82
C ASN A 86 -10.96 -5.29 1.30
N ILE A 87 -10.97 -5.53 2.62
CA ILE A 87 -11.55 -6.75 3.21
C ILE A 87 -13.06 -6.64 3.51
N LYS A 88 -13.67 -5.46 3.32
CA LYS A 88 -15.11 -5.27 3.56
C LYS A 88 -15.96 -6.10 2.58
N PRO A 89 -16.99 -6.83 3.06
CA PRO A 89 -17.87 -7.60 2.18
C PRO A 89 -18.71 -6.70 1.26
N LYS A 90 -18.60 -6.91 -0.05
CA LYS A 90 -19.58 -6.61 -1.13
C LYS A 90 -20.08 -5.17 -1.33
N SER A 91 -19.90 -4.21 -0.42
CA SER A 91 -20.47 -2.85 -0.55
C SER A 91 -19.57 -1.84 -1.28
N MET A 92 -18.25 -2.08 -1.36
CA MET A 92 -17.32 -1.16 -2.02
C MET A 92 -17.03 -1.57 -3.46
N LYS A 93 -17.22 -0.63 -4.40
CA LYS A 93 -16.78 -0.76 -5.79
C LYS A 93 -15.26 -0.79 -5.81
N LYS A 94 -14.66 -1.88 -6.31
CA LYS A 94 -13.20 -2.04 -6.37
C LYS A 94 -12.53 -0.92 -7.15
N GLU A 95 -13.24 -0.36 -8.13
CA GLU A 95 -12.86 0.85 -8.86
C GLU A 95 -12.65 2.06 -7.95
N LYS A 96 -13.53 2.27 -6.96
CA LYS A 96 -13.38 3.37 -6.00
C LYS A 96 -12.15 3.14 -5.14
N TRP A 97 -11.97 1.93 -4.63
CA TRP A 97 -10.81 1.57 -3.80
C TRP A 97 -9.49 1.77 -4.56
N VAL A 98 -9.38 1.27 -5.79
CA VAL A 98 -8.19 1.51 -6.63
C VAL A 98 -7.99 2.99 -6.89
N LYS A 99 -9.05 3.78 -7.12
CA LYS A 99 -8.92 5.23 -7.36
C LYS A 99 -8.45 5.98 -6.10
N GLU A 100 -8.92 5.59 -4.93
CA GLU A 100 -8.74 6.32 -3.67
C GLU A 100 -7.33 6.20 -3.09
N PHE A 101 -6.67 5.05 -3.23
CA PHE A 101 -5.34 4.82 -2.62
C PHE A 101 -4.22 4.77 -3.65
N ILE A 102 -3.01 5.10 -3.19
CA ILE A 102 -1.77 4.98 -3.96
C ILE A 102 -1.40 3.52 -4.22
N GLY A 103 -0.68 3.25 -5.31
CA GLY A 103 -0.35 1.91 -5.77
C GLY A 103 0.30 1.03 -4.71
N GLN A 104 1.25 1.59 -3.95
CA GLN A 104 1.96 0.84 -2.91
C GLN A 104 1.02 0.37 -1.80
N LEU A 105 0.05 1.20 -1.37
CA LEU A 105 -0.92 0.80 -0.34
C LEU A 105 -1.86 -0.30 -0.87
N LEU A 106 -2.28 -0.22 -2.13
CA LEU A 106 -3.11 -1.25 -2.77
C LEU A 106 -2.40 -2.60 -2.78
N ILE A 107 -1.13 -2.62 -3.20
CA ILE A 107 -0.30 -3.83 -3.28
C ILE A 107 -0.07 -4.42 -1.89
N THR A 108 0.39 -3.61 -0.94
CA THR A 108 0.66 -4.08 0.44
C THR A 108 -0.63 -4.61 1.09
N SER A 109 -1.76 -3.91 0.91
CA SER A 109 -3.07 -4.36 1.38
C SER A 109 -3.50 -5.70 0.78
N GLY A 110 -3.24 -5.92 -0.51
CA GLY A 110 -3.48 -7.19 -1.20
C GLY A 110 -2.60 -8.32 -0.64
N GLN A 111 -1.32 -8.06 -0.40
CA GLN A 111 -0.39 -9.04 0.17
C GLN A 111 -0.75 -9.43 1.61
N ILE A 112 -1.21 -8.48 2.44
CA ILE A 112 -1.73 -8.76 3.78
C ILE A 112 -2.97 -9.66 3.68
N ALA A 113 -3.95 -9.29 2.84
CA ALA A 113 -5.17 -10.08 2.66
C ALA A 113 -4.86 -11.50 2.17
N TRP A 114 -3.98 -11.62 1.18
CA TRP A 114 -3.54 -12.91 0.65
C TRP A 114 -2.85 -13.77 1.71
N THR A 115 -1.99 -13.17 2.55
CA THR A 115 -1.30 -13.86 3.64
C THR A 115 -2.32 -14.43 4.64
N THR A 116 -3.24 -13.59 5.10
CA THR A 116 -4.31 -13.96 6.04
C THR A 116 -5.20 -15.07 5.48
N ASP A 117 -5.64 -14.93 4.22
CA ASP A 117 -6.53 -15.90 3.58
C ASP A 117 -5.85 -17.24 3.34
N CYS A 118 -4.58 -17.25 2.91
CA CYS A 118 -3.82 -18.49 2.72
C CYS A 118 -3.59 -19.20 4.04
N HIS A 119 -3.20 -18.47 5.09
CA HIS A 119 -3.03 -19.05 6.42
C HIS A 119 -4.36 -19.66 6.93
N ALA A 120 -5.47 -18.94 6.82
CA ALA A 120 -6.79 -19.44 7.22
C ALA A 120 -7.23 -20.65 6.39
N ALA A 121 -6.91 -20.69 5.09
CA ALA A 121 -7.18 -21.84 4.24
C ALA A 121 -6.35 -23.06 4.66
N LEU A 122 -5.07 -22.88 4.99
CA LEU A 122 -4.19 -23.95 5.45
C LEU A 122 -4.64 -24.55 6.79
N VAL A 123 -5.06 -23.71 7.75
CA VAL A 123 -5.67 -24.19 9.00
C VAL A 123 -6.91 -25.06 8.73
N LYS A 124 -7.72 -24.71 7.73
CA LYS A 124 -8.88 -25.52 7.32
C LYS A 124 -8.45 -26.84 6.66
N VAL A 125 -7.40 -26.83 5.84
CA VAL A 125 -6.85 -28.06 5.22
C VAL A 125 -6.35 -29.02 6.31
N GLU A 126 -5.60 -28.51 7.28
CA GLU A 126 -5.10 -29.28 8.43
C GLU A 126 -6.24 -29.94 9.22
N ARG A 127 -7.37 -29.23 9.37
CA ARG A 127 -8.60 -29.74 10.01
C ARG A 127 -9.46 -30.64 9.10
N GLY A 128 -8.96 -31.05 7.94
CA GLY A 128 -9.61 -32.01 7.04
C GLY A 128 -10.40 -31.41 5.87
N VAL A 129 -10.49 -30.08 5.74
CA VAL A 129 -11.16 -29.41 4.61
C VAL A 129 -10.23 -29.33 3.41
N LYS A 130 -9.99 -30.47 2.76
CA LYS A 130 -8.98 -30.65 1.69
C LYS A 130 -9.11 -29.73 0.48
N ASN A 131 -10.28 -29.12 0.25
CA ASN A 131 -10.53 -28.23 -0.89
C ASN A 131 -10.37 -26.73 -0.58
N ALA A 132 -10.04 -26.34 0.67
CA ALA A 132 -10.01 -24.94 1.09
C ALA A 132 -9.06 -24.07 0.24
N LEU A 133 -7.83 -24.53 -0.05
CA LEU A 133 -6.89 -23.82 -0.92
C LEU A 133 -7.42 -23.67 -2.36
N ARG A 134 -8.10 -24.70 -2.91
CA ARG A 134 -8.69 -24.62 -4.26
C ARG A 134 -9.83 -23.61 -4.31
N MET A 135 -10.65 -23.55 -3.26
CA MET A 135 -11.71 -22.55 -3.14
C MET A 135 -11.14 -21.14 -3.06
N LEU A 136 -10.08 -20.94 -2.28
CA LEU A 136 -9.37 -19.66 -2.19
C LEU A 136 -8.82 -19.23 -3.56
N LYS A 137 -8.10 -20.11 -4.26
CA LYS A 137 -7.60 -19.86 -5.63
C LYS A 137 -8.72 -19.45 -6.60
N ARG A 138 -9.89 -20.09 -6.51
CA ARG A 138 -11.04 -19.74 -7.36
C ARG A 138 -11.55 -18.33 -7.05
N THR A 139 -11.60 -17.93 -5.78
CA THR A 139 -11.96 -16.57 -5.37
C THR A 139 -10.93 -15.55 -5.87
N GLN A 140 -9.64 -15.83 -5.68
CA GLN A 140 -8.53 -15.01 -6.17
C GLN A 140 -8.58 -14.83 -7.70
N THR A 141 -8.86 -15.89 -8.44
CA THR A 141 -8.98 -15.85 -9.90
C THR A 141 -10.12 -14.92 -10.35
N LYS A 142 -11.30 -15.02 -9.71
CA LYS A 142 -12.42 -14.10 -9.99
C LYS A 142 -12.06 -12.64 -9.66
N TYR A 143 -11.29 -12.43 -8.61
CA TYR A 143 -10.83 -11.11 -8.21
C TYR A 143 -9.85 -10.51 -9.24
N ILE A 144 -8.88 -11.28 -9.72
CA ILE A 144 -7.96 -10.86 -10.80
C ILE A 144 -8.73 -10.50 -12.08
N VAL A 145 -9.75 -11.28 -12.45
CA VAL A 145 -10.59 -10.98 -13.62
C VAL A 145 -11.25 -9.61 -13.48
N LYS A 146 -11.83 -9.30 -12.31
CA LYS A 146 -12.41 -7.97 -12.05
C LYS A 146 -11.40 -6.84 -12.20
N LEU A 147 -10.18 -7.00 -11.67
CA LEU A 147 -9.12 -6.01 -11.84
C LEU A 147 -8.72 -5.86 -13.33
N THR A 148 -8.66 -6.97 -14.05
CA THR A 148 -8.34 -6.96 -15.50
C THR A 148 -9.42 -6.23 -16.30
N ASP A 149 -10.71 -6.41 -15.94
CA ASP A 149 -11.81 -5.67 -16.57
C ASP A 149 -11.72 -4.17 -16.30
N MET A 150 -11.20 -3.76 -15.15
CA MET A 150 -10.94 -2.35 -14.85
C MET A 150 -9.84 -1.76 -15.73
N ILE A 151 -8.77 -2.52 -16.06
CA ILE A 151 -7.70 -2.06 -16.97
C ILE A 151 -8.26 -1.71 -18.36
N ARG A 152 -9.26 -2.45 -18.82
CA ARG A 152 -9.87 -2.28 -20.15
C ARG A 152 -10.71 -1.00 -20.26
N LYS A 153 -11.06 -0.38 -19.13
CA LYS A 153 -11.80 0.90 -19.09
C LYS A 153 -10.82 2.09 -19.25
N PRO A 154 -11.31 3.29 -19.62
CA PRO A 154 -10.48 4.48 -19.64
C PRO A 154 -9.88 4.78 -18.26
N LEU A 155 -8.54 4.91 -18.21
CA LEU A 155 -7.75 5.24 -17.03
C LEU A 155 -6.67 6.24 -17.42
N ASP A 156 -6.33 7.13 -16.49
CA ASP A 156 -5.14 7.97 -16.62
C ASP A 156 -3.85 7.13 -16.51
N LYS A 157 -2.71 7.76 -16.76
CA LYS A 157 -1.41 7.07 -16.78
C LYS A 157 -1.09 6.42 -15.44
N ILE A 158 -1.30 7.15 -14.33
CA ILE A 158 -1.02 6.69 -12.97
C ILE A 158 -1.97 5.56 -12.58
N GLY A 159 -3.27 5.73 -12.81
CA GLY A 159 -4.30 4.74 -12.53
C GLY A 159 -4.08 3.42 -13.28
N ARG A 160 -3.65 3.49 -14.54
CA ARG A 160 -3.28 2.29 -15.31
C ARG A 160 -2.01 1.63 -14.74
N SER A 161 -0.98 2.41 -14.43
CA SER A 161 0.29 1.91 -13.88
C SER A 161 0.07 1.15 -12.57
N LYS A 162 -0.65 1.75 -11.60
CA LYS A 162 -0.91 1.10 -10.31
C LYS A 162 -1.76 -0.16 -10.42
N LEU A 163 -2.73 -0.17 -11.33
CA LEU A 163 -3.59 -1.33 -11.53
C LEU A 163 -2.83 -2.50 -12.19
N VAL A 164 -1.94 -2.21 -13.15
CA VAL A 164 -1.04 -3.21 -13.73
C VAL A 164 -0.13 -3.79 -12.65
N ALA A 165 0.50 -2.94 -11.83
CA ALA A 165 1.37 -3.39 -10.75
C ALA A 165 0.63 -4.28 -9.74
N LEU A 166 -0.59 -3.88 -9.34
CA LEU A 166 -1.44 -4.70 -8.46
C LEU A 166 -1.73 -6.07 -9.10
N ILE A 167 -2.19 -6.12 -10.34
CA ILE A 167 -2.53 -7.38 -11.02
C ILE A 167 -1.32 -8.30 -11.13
N THR A 168 -0.14 -7.77 -11.42
CA THR A 168 1.10 -8.56 -11.50
C THR A 168 1.36 -9.30 -10.19
N ILE A 169 1.24 -8.61 -9.04
CA ILE A 169 1.43 -9.21 -7.73
C ILE A 169 0.32 -10.23 -7.41
N GLU A 170 -0.93 -9.90 -7.72
CA GLU A 170 -2.09 -10.78 -7.45
C GLU A 170 -2.05 -12.07 -8.30
N VAL A 171 -1.53 -12.00 -9.54
CA VAL A 171 -1.28 -13.15 -10.41
C VAL A 171 -0.20 -14.04 -9.82
N HIS A 172 0.94 -13.46 -9.41
CA HIS A 172 1.99 -14.21 -8.72
C HIS A 172 1.46 -14.92 -7.47
N ALA A 173 0.68 -14.21 -6.65
CA ALA A 173 0.08 -14.74 -5.43
C ALA A 173 -0.88 -15.93 -5.70
N ARG A 174 -1.66 -15.88 -6.79
CA ARG A 174 -2.48 -17.01 -7.26
C ARG A 174 -1.62 -18.19 -7.72
N ASP A 175 -0.51 -17.93 -8.40
CA ASP A 175 0.38 -18.99 -8.91
C ASP A 175 1.11 -19.70 -7.76
N VAL A 176 1.45 -18.97 -6.70
CA VAL A 176 1.92 -19.57 -5.44
C VAL A 176 0.84 -20.48 -4.83
N GLN A 177 -0.42 -20.06 -4.80
CA GLN A 177 -1.52 -20.94 -4.34
C GLN A 177 -1.63 -22.20 -5.21
N ASP A 178 -1.48 -22.08 -6.53
CA ASP A 178 -1.49 -23.23 -7.43
C ASP A 178 -0.34 -24.19 -7.15
N LYS A 179 0.88 -23.66 -6.96
CA LYS A 179 2.03 -24.46 -6.55
C LYS A 179 1.78 -25.19 -5.23
N MET A 180 1.24 -24.50 -4.22
CA MET A 180 0.90 -25.10 -2.93
C MET A 180 -0.12 -26.24 -3.07
N ILE A 181 -1.11 -26.10 -3.96
CA ILE A 181 -2.09 -27.15 -4.26
C ILE A 181 -1.41 -28.36 -4.91
N THR A 182 -0.55 -28.12 -5.90
CA THR A 182 0.18 -29.17 -6.65
C THR A 182 1.09 -29.99 -5.74
N VAL A 183 1.84 -29.32 -4.85
CA VAL A 183 2.74 -30.01 -3.90
C VAL A 183 2.02 -30.48 -2.62
N LYS A 184 0.68 -30.35 -2.57
CA LYS A 184 -0.18 -30.83 -1.49
C LYS A 184 0.21 -30.28 -0.11
N VAL A 185 0.44 -28.96 -0.02
CA VAL A 185 0.61 -28.28 1.27
C VAL A 185 -0.65 -28.49 2.12
N ASP A 186 -0.44 -28.94 3.35
CA ASP A 186 -1.49 -29.47 4.23
C ASP A 186 -1.60 -28.74 5.58
N ALA A 187 -0.57 -28.00 5.98
CA ALA A 187 -0.54 -27.29 7.26
C ALA A 187 0.17 -25.93 7.18
N PRO A 188 -0.13 -24.98 8.10
CA PRO A 188 0.54 -23.67 8.15
C PRO A 188 2.03 -23.69 8.51
N ASN A 189 2.56 -24.79 9.03
CA ASN A 189 4.00 -24.94 9.33
C ASN A 189 4.79 -25.52 8.14
N ASN A 190 4.12 -25.93 7.07
CA ASN A 190 4.76 -26.54 5.90
C ASN A 190 5.74 -25.57 5.23
N PHE A 191 6.95 -26.05 4.91
CA PHE A 191 8.04 -25.24 4.36
C PHE A 191 7.66 -24.49 3.07
N ASN A 192 6.84 -25.08 2.19
CA ASN A 192 6.44 -24.41 0.94
C ASN A 192 5.63 -23.13 1.19
N TRP A 193 4.89 -23.09 2.31
CA TRP A 193 4.21 -21.88 2.76
C TRP A 193 5.14 -20.98 3.59
N SER A 194 5.91 -21.57 4.51
CA SER A 194 6.81 -20.82 5.40
C SER A 194 7.92 -20.07 4.66
N SER A 195 8.31 -20.54 3.47
CA SER A 195 9.30 -19.89 2.59
C SER A 195 8.76 -18.71 1.79
N GLN A 196 7.44 -18.46 1.80
CA GLN A 196 6.86 -17.30 1.13
C GLN A 196 7.04 -16.04 1.96
N LEU A 197 7.23 -14.89 1.30
CA LEU A 197 7.16 -13.60 1.96
C LEU A 197 5.72 -13.35 2.43
N ARG A 198 5.56 -13.10 3.74
CA ARG A 198 4.26 -12.92 4.39
C ARG A 198 4.15 -11.54 5.01
N PHE A 199 2.98 -10.94 4.87
CA PHE A 199 2.68 -9.61 5.39
C PHE A 199 1.60 -9.71 6.46
N GLU A 200 1.91 -9.18 7.64
CA GLU A 200 1.00 -9.18 8.78
C GLU A 200 0.76 -7.73 9.20
N LEU A 201 -0.52 -7.35 9.30
CA LEU A 201 -0.90 -6.10 9.93
C LEU A 201 -1.03 -6.37 11.43
N ARG A 202 -0.16 -5.75 12.22
CA ARG A 202 -0.20 -5.83 13.69
C ARG A 202 -0.74 -4.51 14.23
N GLU A 203 -1.58 -4.61 15.26
CA GLU A 203 -1.87 -3.43 16.08
C GLU A 203 -0.57 -2.94 16.73
N PRO A 204 -0.45 -1.63 17.00
CA PRO A 204 0.69 -1.13 17.75
C PRO A 204 0.70 -1.86 19.11
N THR A 205 1.73 -2.65 19.37
CA THR A 205 2.00 -3.09 20.73
C THR A 205 2.43 -1.86 21.52
N ASP A 206 1.85 -1.63 22.69
CA ASP A 206 2.20 -0.56 23.63
C ASP A 206 3.65 -0.67 24.19
N GLU A 207 4.50 -1.47 23.55
CA GLU A 207 5.93 -1.60 23.84
C GLU A 207 6.71 -0.52 23.08
N ALA A 208 6.54 0.72 23.54
CA ALA A 208 7.48 1.80 23.31
C ALA A 208 7.78 2.44 24.67
N GLY A 209 8.63 1.75 25.46
CA GLY A 209 9.37 2.34 26.56
C GLY A 209 10.66 2.99 26.07
#